data_AF-A0A6J1LVZ9-F1
#
_entry.id   AF-A0A6J1LVZ9-F1
#
_cell.length_a   1.000
_cell.length_b   1.000
_cell.length_c   1.000
_cell.angle_alpha   90.00
_cell.angle_beta   90.00
_cell.angle_gamma   90.00
#
_symmetry.space_group_name_H-M   'P 1'
#
loop_
_entity.id
_entity.type
_entity.pdbx_description
1 polymer ?
#
loop_
_entity_poly.entity_id
_entity_poly.type
_entity_poly.pdbx_seq_one_letter_code
_entity_poly.pdbx_strand_id
1 'polypeptide(L)'
;MRYRGRYKKVHRILSRWHSAAFSKKYLLFTNLGISIGLSMLGDTMEQSYERYTEQIHGWDRTRTLRMGISGFTVGIVCHYWYHYLDYYYPKRTFGTVVRKILLDQCICSPLYISIFFLTMGLLEDNTWDEVADEIKDKAWTLYKAEWTVWPIAQMINFFFVAPKYRVLYDNTVSLGYDVFTSRVKYAKKRDPPNKVSSARALDIYNVYKSQNIPRPSPT
;
A
#
# COMPACT_ATOMS: atom_id res chain seq x y z
N MET A 1 -24.20 -33.38 25.72
CA MET A 1 -25.11 -32.94 24.64
C MET A 1 -25.25 -31.41 24.45
N ARG A 2 -25.01 -30.55 25.45
CA ARG A 2 -25.22 -29.08 25.37
C ARG A 2 -24.26 -28.30 24.44
N TYR A 3 -23.01 -28.73 24.31
CA TYR A 3 -22.00 -28.11 23.42
C TYR A 3 -22.32 -28.24 21.92
N ARG A 4 -22.94 -29.35 21.51
CA ARG A 4 -23.25 -29.66 20.10
C ARG A 4 -24.33 -28.74 19.52
N GLY A 5 -25.21 -28.20 20.37
CA GLY A 5 -26.25 -27.23 19.99
C GLY A 5 -25.71 -25.81 19.78
N ARG A 6 -24.77 -25.36 20.64
CA ARG A 6 -24.14 -24.04 20.53
C ARG A 6 -23.26 -23.94 19.27
N TYR A 7 -22.47 -24.98 18.99
CA TYR A 7 -21.68 -25.07 17.75
C TYR A 7 -22.56 -24.96 16.50
N LYS A 8 -23.65 -25.74 16.41
CA LYS A 8 -24.59 -25.69 15.28
C LYS A 8 -25.23 -24.31 15.12
N LYS A 9 -25.55 -23.62 16.22
CA LYS A 9 -26.10 -22.25 16.19
C LYS A 9 -25.08 -21.25 15.67
N VAL A 10 -23.85 -21.28 16.19
CA VAL A 10 -22.75 -20.39 15.74
C VAL A 10 -22.42 -20.64 14.27
N HIS A 11 -22.25 -21.90 13.87
CA HIS A 11 -21.99 -22.26 12.47
C HIS A 11 -23.09 -21.75 11.53
N ARG A 12 -24.36 -21.88 11.91
CA ARG A 12 -25.50 -21.39 11.10
C ARG A 12 -25.52 -19.86 11.00
N ILE A 13 -25.17 -19.16 12.07
CA ILE A 13 -25.08 -17.69 12.04
C ILE A 13 -23.93 -17.27 11.13
N LEU A 14 -22.75 -17.87 11.29
CA LEU A 14 -21.57 -17.60 10.47
C LEU A 14 -21.83 -17.91 8.99
N SER A 15 -22.47 -19.04 8.67
CA SER A 15 -22.74 -19.41 7.28
C SER A 15 -23.75 -18.47 6.61
N ARG A 16 -24.74 -17.97 7.34
CA ARG A 16 -25.69 -16.94 6.85
C ARG A 16 -24.99 -15.61 6.62
N TRP A 17 -24.19 -15.15 7.58
CA TRP A 17 -23.41 -13.92 7.44
C TRP A 17 -22.46 -13.99 6.26
N HIS A 18 -21.67 -15.06 6.16
CA HIS A 18 -20.75 -15.28 5.05
C HIS A 18 -21.48 -15.32 3.70
N SER A 19 -22.60 -16.04 3.61
CA SER A 19 -23.40 -16.11 2.38
C SER A 19 -23.99 -14.76 1.99
N ALA A 20 -24.35 -13.93 2.97
CA ALA A 20 -24.85 -12.57 2.74
C ALA A 20 -23.72 -11.62 2.30
N ALA A 21 -22.60 -11.59 3.03
CA ALA A 21 -21.46 -10.71 2.77
C ALA A 21 -20.88 -10.94 1.36
N PHE A 22 -20.63 -12.20 1.00
CA PHE A 22 -20.10 -12.58 -0.32
C PHE A 22 -21.20 -12.86 -1.37
N SER A 23 -22.42 -12.37 -1.14
CA SER A 23 -23.47 -12.38 -2.16
C SER A 23 -23.22 -11.30 -3.21
N LYS A 24 -23.71 -11.49 -4.44
CA LYS A 24 -23.57 -10.51 -5.53
C LYS A 24 -24.06 -9.09 -5.14
N LYS A 25 -25.05 -8.98 -4.24
CA LYS A 25 -25.63 -7.71 -3.80
C LYS A 25 -24.72 -6.93 -2.85
N TYR A 26 -24.01 -7.62 -1.96
CA TYR A 26 -23.20 -7.00 -0.90
C TYR A 26 -21.69 -7.15 -1.12
N LEU A 27 -21.27 -7.80 -2.21
CA LEU A 27 -19.87 -8.10 -2.48
C LEU A 27 -19.01 -6.83 -2.56
N LEU A 28 -19.49 -5.78 -3.24
CA LEU A 28 -18.79 -4.50 -3.31
C LEU A 28 -18.56 -3.93 -1.90
N PHE A 29 -19.62 -3.74 -1.12
CA PHE A 29 -19.51 -3.18 0.24
C PHE A 29 -18.61 -4.02 1.15
N THR A 30 -18.69 -5.34 1.04
CA THR A 30 -17.83 -6.26 1.81
C THR A 30 -16.36 -6.06 1.44
N ASN A 31 -16.06 -6.03 0.15
CA ASN A 31 -14.70 -5.81 -0.34
C ASN A 31 -14.16 -4.43 0.09
N LEU A 32 -14.96 -3.37 -0.05
CA LEU A 32 -14.59 -2.03 0.37
C LEU A 32 -14.33 -1.94 1.87
N GLY A 33 -15.19 -2.57 2.69
CA GLY A 33 -15.01 -2.60 4.14
C GLY A 33 -13.73 -3.34 4.56
N ILE A 34 -13.41 -4.44 3.86
CA ILE A 34 -12.15 -5.18 4.08
C ILE A 34 -10.96 -4.31 3.68
N SER A 35 -10.99 -3.66 2.51
CA SER A 35 -9.89 -2.81 2.06
C SER A 35 -9.64 -1.62 2.98
N ILE A 36 -10.68 -0.90 3.39
CA ILE A 36 -10.55 0.18 4.40
C ILE A 36 -9.92 -0.38 5.68
N GLY A 37 -10.46 -1.48 6.20
CA GLY A 37 -10.03 -2.06 7.47
C GLY A 37 -8.57 -2.53 7.45
N LEU A 38 -8.14 -3.18 6.37
CA LEU A 38 -6.77 -3.68 6.26
C LEU A 38 -5.77 -2.57 5.96
N SER A 39 -6.11 -1.55 5.17
CA SER A 39 -5.20 -0.42 4.97
C SER A 39 -5.02 0.40 6.26
N MET A 40 -6.09 0.57 7.05
CA MET A 40 -5.97 1.13 8.40
C MET A 40 -5.12 0.26 9.32
N LEU A 41 -5.27 -1.07 9.25
CA LEU A 41 -4.48 -2.00 10.07
C LEU A 41 -3.00 -2.01 9.65
N GLY A 42 -2.69 -1.98 8.35
CA GLY A 42 -1.33 -1.91 7.84
C GLY A 42 -0.62 -0.63 8.29
N ASP A 43 -1.29 0.51 8.19
CA ASP A 43 -0.77 1.78 8.72
C ASP A 43 -0.59 1.73 10.25
N THR A 44 -1.52 1.10 10.95
CA THR A 44 -1.45 0.89 12.39
C THR A 44 -0.19 0.07 12.76
N MET A 45 0.10 -0.97 12.01
CA MET A 45 1.28 -1.80 12.21
C MET A 45 2.57 -1.02 11.91
N GLU A 46 2.60 -0.23 10.84
CA GLU A 46 3.77 0.61 10.51
C GLU A 46 4.02 1.68 11.58
N GLN A 47 3.00 2.42 12.01
CA GLN A 47 3.16 3.41 13.09
C GLN A 47 3.61 2.76 14.41
N SER A 48 3.14 1.54 14.70
CA SER A 48 3.62 0.78 15.86
C SER A 48 5.11 0.45 15.76
N TYR A 49 5.58 0.11 14.56
CA TYR A 49 6.99 -0.14 14.28
C TYR A 49 7.83 1.15 14.33
N GLU A 50 7.36 2.26 13.76
CA GLU A 50 8.01 3.57 13.84
C GLU A 50 8.11 4.07 15.29
N ARG A 51 7.11 3.78 16.15
CA ARG A 51 7.17 4.06 17.59
C ARG A 51 8.18 3.19 18.31
N TYR A 52 8.22 1.90 18.00
CA TYR A 52 9.19 0.98 18.58
C TYR A 52 10.63 1.35 18.23
N THR A 53 10.86 1.90 17.03
CA THR A 53 12.17 2.38 16.55
C THR A 53 12.43 3.86 16.87
N GLU A 54 11.59 4.49 17.71
CA GLU A 54 11.71 5.88 18.17
C GLU A 54 11.73 6.93 17.04
N GLN A 55 11.17 6.61 15.88
CA GLN A 55 11.05 7.55 14.75
C GLN A 55 9.89 8.54 14.94
N ILE A 56 8.82 8.09 15.59
CA ILE A 56 7.66 8.91 15.96
C ILE A 56 7.35 8.76 17.45
N HIS A 57 6.90 9.84 18.09
CA HIS A 57 6.63 9.86 19.53
C HIS A 57 5.16 9.53 19.87
N GLY A 58 4.25 9.72 18.92
CA GLY A 58 2.81 9.59 19.12
C GLY A 58 2.11 8.93 17.94
N TRP A 59 0.84 8.57 18.15
CA TRP A 59 -0.01 7.98 17.12
C TRP A 59 -0.69 9.06 16.28
N ASP A 60 -0.54 8.98 14.96
CA ASP A 60 -1.24 9.83 14.01
C ASP A 60 -2.51 9.15 13.50
N ARG A 61 -3.67 9.54 14.06
CA ARG A 61 -4.98 9.03 13.64
C ARG A 61 -5.38 9.54 12.27
N THR A 62 -4.94 10.73 11.89
CA THR A 62 -5.25 11.35 10.60
C THR A 62 -4.57 10.56 9.49
N ARG A 63 -3.31 10.19 9.67
CA ARG A 63 -2.58 9.26 8.79
C ARG A 63 -3.31 7.94 8.60
N THR A 64 -3.74 7.29 9.70
CA THR A 64 -4.50 6.03 9.61
C THR A 64 -5.81 6.20 8.86
N LEU A 65 -6.54 7.31 9.10
CA LEU A 65 -7.78 7.60 8.38
C LEU A 65 -7.53 7.82 6.89
N ARG A 66 -6.48 8.56 6.51
CA ARG A 66 -6.11 8.78 5.11
C ARG A 66 -5.77 7.47 4.40
N MET A 67 -5.02 6.58 5.06
CA MET A 67 -4.74 5.24 4.56
C MET A 67 -6.02 4.38 4.44
N GLY A 68 -6.99 4.54 5.34
CA GLY A 68 -8.30 3.92 5.19
C GLY A 68 -9.08 4.44 3.97
N ILE A 69 -9.06 5.75 3.72
CA ILE A 69 -9.72 6.35 2.55
C ILE A 69 -9.03 5.94 1.24
N SER A 70 -7.70 5.82 1.22
CA SER A 70 -7.01 5.27 0.05
C SER A 70 -7.35 3.78 -0.18
N GLY A 71 -7.50 2.99 0.89
CA GLY A 71 -8.04 1.63 0.82
C GLY A 71 -9.45 1.58 0.21
N PHE A 72 -10.31 2.57 0.49
CA PHE A 72 -11.60 2.69 -0.17
C PHE A 72 -11.48 2.97 -1.67
N THR A 73 -10.68 3.96 -2.08
CA THR A 73 -10.57 4.34 -3.50
C THR A 73 -9.92 3.23 -4.33
N VAL A 74 -8.85 2.62 -3.83
CA VAL A 74 -8.20 1.47 -4.46
C VAL A 74 -9.12 0.25 -4.45
N GLY A 75 -9.86 0.01 -3.36
CA GLY A 75 -10.80 -1.09 -3.23
C GLY A 75 -11.92 -1.08 -4.28
N ILE A 76 -12.41 0.11 -4.67
CA ILE A 76 -13.38 0.25 -5.78
C ILE A 76 -12.78 -0.30 -7.07
N VAL A 77 -11.58 0.18 -7.40
CA VAL A 77 -10.90 -0.18 -8.66
C VAL A 77 -10.56 -1.67 -8.65
N CYS A 78 -10.08 -2.21 -7.52
CA CYS A 78 -9.84 -3.64 -7.30
C CYS A 78 -11.06 -4.51 -7.53
N HIS A 79 -12.21 -4.15 -6.96
CA HIS A 79 -13.46 -4.89 -7.17
C HIS A 79 -13.83 -4.98 -8.66
N TYR A 80 -13.85 -3.85 -9.36
CA TYR A 80 -14.23 -3.84 -10.78
C TYR A 80 -13.17 -4.46 -11.68
N TRP A 81 -11.89 -4.36 -11.33
CA TRP A 81 -10.79 -4.95 -12.09
C TRP A 81 -10.87 -6.47 -12.13
N TYR A 82 -11.08 -7.13 -10.99
CA TYR A 82 -11.26 -8.58 -10.96
C TYR A 82 -12.50 -9.02 -11.76
N HIS A 83 -13.60 -8.28 -11.65
CA HIS A 83 -14.79 -8.52 -12.46
C HIS A 83 -14.51 -8.40 -13.97
N TYR A 84 -13.76 -7.37 -14.37
CA TYR A 84 -13.32 -7.16 -15.75
C TYR A 84 -12.47 -8.34 -16.25
N LEU A 85 -11.42 -8.72 -15.50
CA LEU A 85 -10.55 -9.82 -15.89
C LEU A 85 -11.29 -11.16 -15.98
N ASP A 86 -12.25 -11.40 -15.09
CA ASP A 86 -13.03 -12.64 -15.11
C ASP A 86 -14.06 -12.71 -16.22
N TYR A 87 -14.60 -11.57 -16.63
CA TYR A 87 -15.51 -11.49 -17.75
C TYR A 87 -14.79 -11.76 -19.08
N TYR A 88 -13.65 -11.09 -19.32
CA TYR A 88 -12.90 -11.23 -20.58
C TYR A 88 -12.00 -12.47 -20.64
N TYR A 89 -11.56 -12.97 -19.48
CA TYR A 89 -10.62 -14.09 -19.37
C TYR A 89 -11.12 -15.14 -18.37
N PRO A 90 -12.27 -15.81 -18.63
CA PRO A 90 -12.90 -16.71 -17.64
C PRO A 90 -12.13 -18.01 -17.39
N LYS A 91 -11.26 -18.42 -18.33
CA LYS A 91 -10.50 -19.68 -18.25
C LYS A 91 -9.38 -19.59 -17.20
N ARG A 92 -9.05 -20.73 -16.60
CA ARG A 92 -7.94 -20.90 -15.63
C ARG A 92 -6.75 -21.64 -16.23
N THR A 93 -6.50 -21.47 -17.53
CA THR A 93 -5.30 -22.04 -18.16
C THR A 93 -4.09 -21.18 -17.87
N PHE A 94 -2.89 -21.76 -17.93
CA PHE A 94 -1.64 -21.04 -17.66
C PHE A 94 -1.49 -19.78 -18.51
N GLY A 95 -1.71 -19.86 -19.84
CA GLY A 95 -1.64 -18.69 -20.71
C GLY A 95 -2.65 -17.59 -20.36
N THR A 96 -3.86 -17.95 -19.93
CA THR A 96 -4.86 -16.97 -19.51
C THR A 96 -4.48 -16.30 -18.19
N VAL A 97 -3.95 -17.07 -17.23
CA VAL A 97 -3.48 -16.53 -15.93
C VAL A 97 -2.29 -15.59 -16.14
N VAL A 98 -1.29 -15.99 -16.93
CA VAL A 98 -0.15 -15.12 -17.27
C VAL A 98 -0.63 -13.82 -17.93
N ARG A 99 -1.59 -13.90 -18.87
CA ARG A 99 -2.16 -12.69 -19.48
C ARG A 99 -2.84 -11.78 -18.46
N LYS A 100 -3.60 -12.34 -17.51
CA LYS A 100 -4.21 -11.56 -16.42
C LYS A 100 -3.14 -10.86 -15.57
N ILE A 101 -2.08 -11.56 -15.19
CA ILE A 101 -0.97 -11.00 -14.40
C ILE A 101 -0.28 -9.87 -15.17
N LEU A 102 -0.01 -10.05 -16.47
CA LEU A 102 0.60 -8.98 -17.27
C LEU A 102 -0.30 -7.74 -17.37
N LEU A 103 -1.61 -7.92 -17.54
CA LEU A 103 -2.57 -6.81 -17.51
C LEU A 103 -2.59 -6.13 -16.14
N ASP A 104 -2.56 -6.93 -15.08
CA ASP A 104 -2.53 -6.44 -13.70
C ASP A 104 -1.31 -5.54 -13.47
N GLN A 105 -0.11 -6.04 -13.80
CA GLN A 105 1.14 -5.33 -13.54
C GLN A 105 1.41 -4.15 -14.49
N CYS A 106 0.96 -4.22 -15.74
CA CYS A 106 1.22 -3.16 -16.73
C CYS A 106 0.14 -2.08 -16.77
N ILE A 107 -1.09 -2.38 -16.31
CA ILE A 107 -2.21 -1.44 -16.38
C ILE A 107 -2.75 -1.14 -14.98
N CYS A 108 -3.07 -2.16 -14.19
CA CYS A 108 -3.73 -1.96 -12.92
C CYS A 108 -2.80 -1.40 -11.85
N SER A 109 -1.60 -1.96 -11.69
CA SER A 109 -0.63 -1.50 -10.70
C SER A 109 -0.25 -0.01 -10.90
N PRO A 110 0.08 0.48 -12.11
CA PRO A 110 0.30 1.92 -12.32
C PRO A 110 -0.93 2.77 -12.00
N LEU A 111 -2.13 2.28 -12.33
CA LEU A 111 -3.39 2.96 -12.04
C LEU A 111 -3.64 3.05 -10.53
N TYR A 112 -3.43 1.97 -9.77
CA TYR A 112 -3.57 1.95 -8.32
C TYR A 112 -2.60 2.90 -7.64
N ILE A 113 -1.33 2.87 -8.02
CA ILE A 113 -0.32 3.76 -7.46
C ILE A 113 -0.68 5.23 -7.74
N SER A 114 -1.15 5.54 -8.95
CA SER A 114 -1.59 6.88 -9.31
C SER A 114 -2.80 7.31 -8.48
N ILE A 115 -3.83 6.47 -8.37
CA ILE A 115 -5.03 6.75 -7.57
C ILE A 115 -4.69 6.90 -6.10
N PHE A 116 -3.76 6.11 -5.57
CA PHE A 116 -3.25 6.23 -4.21
C PHE A 116 -2.66 7.62 -3.99
N PHE A 117 -1.66 8.04 -4.78
CA PHE A 117 -1.03 9.35 -4.60
C PHE A 117 -1.99 10.52 -4.83
N LEU A 118 -2.90 10.40 -5.80
CA LEU A 118 -3.95 11.41 -6.01
C LEU A 118 -4.89 11.51 -4.81
N THR A 119 -5.34 10.36 -4.27
CA THR A 119 -6.18 10.33 -3.06
C THR A 119 -5.45 10.97 -1.89
N MET A 120 -4.18 10.61 -1.67
CA MET A 120 -3.38 11.17 -0.59
C MET A 120 -3.16 12.67 -0.76
N GLY A 121 -2.81 13.14 -1.97
CA GLY A 121 -2.61 14.55 -2.27
C GLY A 121 -3.85 15.38 -1.98
N LEU A 122 -5.03 14.89 -2.35
CA LEU A 122 -6.30 15.54 -2.05
C LEU A 122 -6.59 15.59 -0.54
N LEU A 123 -6.25 14.55 0.22
CA LEU A 123 -6.50 14.49 1.67
C LEU A 123 -5.46 15.25 2.50
N GLU A 124 -4.31 15.55 1.91
CA GLU A 124 -3.21 16.31 2.50
C GLU A 124 -3.22 17.79 2.09
N ASP A 125 -4.18 18.19 1.25
CA ASP A 125 -4.29 19.54 0.67
C ASP A 125 -3.01 19.95 -0.11
N ASN A 126 -2.36 18.98 -0.76
CA ASN A 126 -1.17 19.21 -1.57
C ASN A 126 -1.54 19.84 -2.93
N THR A 127 -0.65 20.70 -3.43
CA THR A 127 -0.70 21.22 -4.80
C THR A 127 -0.37 20.14 -5.83
N TRP A 128 -0.72 20.38 -7.10
CA TRP A 128 -0.41 19.45 -8.20
C TRP A 128 1.08 19.19 -8.36
N ASP A 129 1.92 20.22 -8.16
CA ASP A 129 3.37 20.10 -8.25
C ASP A 129 3.93 19.21 -7.13
N GLU A 130 3.42 19.36 -5.91
CA GLU A 130 3.81 18.51 -4.76
C GLU A 130 3.42 17.05 -4.98
N VAL A 131 2.22 16.78 -5.49
CA VAL A 131 1.78 15.42 -5.83
C VAL A 131 2.63 14.83 -6.94
N ALA A 132 2.93 15.61 -7.99
CA ALA A 132 3.77 15.16 -9.10
C ALA A 132 5.19 14.82 -8.63
N ASP A 133 5.77 15.64 -7.76
CA ASP A 133 7.10 15.39 -7.20
C ASP A 133 7.11 14.19 -6.25
N GLU A 134 6.04 13.97 -5.48
CA GLU A 134 5.92 12.79 -4.65
C GLU A 134 5.79 11.50 -5.47
N ILE A 135 5.01 11.52 -6.55
CA ILE A 135 4.92 10.40 -7.49
C ILE A 135 6.29 10.08 -8.09
N LYS A 136 7.05 11.09 -8.55
CA LYS A 136 8.40 10.88 -9.10
C LYS A 136 9.35 10.24 -8.08
N ASP A 137 9.27 10.64 -6.82
CA ASP A 137 10.14 10.16 -5.75
C ASP A 137 9.79 8.74 -5.30
N LYS A 138 8.50 8.43 -5.17
CA LYS A 138 8.03 7.23 -4.45
C LYS A 138 7.35 6.19 -5.32
N ALA A 139 6.71 6.56 -6.42
CA ALA A 139 5.91 5.62 -7.23
C ALA A 139 6.77 4.49 -7.80
N TRP A 140 8.02 4.77 -8.21
CA TRP A 140 8.92 3.73 -8.69
C TRP A 140 9.29 2.70 -7.61
N THR A 141 9.40 3.14 -6.36
CA THR A 141 9.67 2.25 -5.23
C THR A 141 8.50 1.31 -4.98
N LEU A 142 7.27 1.84 -4.98
CA LEU A 142 6.05 1.03 -4.87
C LEU A 142 5.92 0.09 -6.07
N TYR A 143 6.10 0.59 -7.30
CA TYR A 143 5.95 -0.22 -8.49
C TYR A 143 6.95 -1.38 -8.59
N LYS A 144 8.19 -1.19 -8.13
CA LYS A 144 9.13 -2.32 -8.01
C LYS A 144 8.66 -3.35 -6.99
N ALA A 145 8.13 -2.91 -5.85
CA ALA A 145 7.58 -3.81 -4.84
C ALA A 145 6.38 -4.60 -5.38
N GLU A 146 5.52 -3.96 -6.21
CA GLU A 146 4.42 -4.65 -6.89
C GLU A 146 4.92 -5.89 -7.65
N TRP A 147 5.94 -5.71 -8.49
CA TRP A 147 6.52 -6.79 -9.30
C TRP A 147 7.17 -7.91 -8.48
N THR A 148 7.52 -7.66 -7.22
CA THR A 148 8.07 -8.69 -6.34
C THR A 148 7.01 -9.50 -5.62
N VAL A 149 5.86 -8.90 -5.32
CA VAL A 149 4.80 -9.51 -4.50
C VAL A 149 3.69 -10.10 -5.37
N TRP A 150 3.17 -9.29 -6.30
CA TRP A 150 1.92 -9.56 -6.97
C TRP A 150 1.98 -10.65 -8.03
N PRO A 151 3.03 -10.84 -8.84
CA PRO A 151 3.02 -11.92 -9.84
C PRO A 151 2.77 -13.30 -9.23
N ILE A 152 3.40 -13.58 -8.07
CA ILE A 152 3.21 -14.86 -7.36
C ILE A 152 1.84 -14.91 -6.70
N ALA A 153 1.44 -13.84 -6.00
CA ALA A 153 0.13 -13.77 -5.33
C ALA A 153 -1.03 -13.90 -6.33
N GLN A 154 -0.97 -13.19 -7.45
CA GLN A 154 -1.98 -13.23 -8.50
C GLN A 154 -2.03 -14.56 -9.23
N MET A 155 -0.88 -15.24 -9.40
CA MET A 155 -0.88 -16.60 -9.91
C MET A 155 -1.71 -17.51 -9.02
N ILE A 156 -1.51 -17.45 -7.70
CA ILE A 156 -2.31 -18.22 -6.74
C ILE A 156 -3.80 -17.81 -6.80
N ASN A 157 -4.06 -16.50 -6.85
CA ASN A 157 -5.41 -15.93 -6.88
C ASN A 157 -6.21 -16.42 -8.10
N PHE A 158 -5.63 -16.34 -9.29
CA PHE A 158 -6.36 -16.66 -10.52
C PHE A 158 -6.54 -18.17 -10.73
N PHE A 159 -5.60 -19.01 -10.29
CA PHE A 159 -5.73 -20.46 -10.38
C PHE A 159 -6.65 -21.06 -9.34
N PHE A 160 -6.49 -20.67 -8.07
CA PHE A 160 -7.07 -21.42 -6.96
C PHE A 160 -8.27 -20.72 -6.30
N VAL A 161 -8.29 -19.38 -6.28
CA VAL A 161 -9.32 -18.64 -5.56
C VAL A 161 -10.58 -18.49 -6.43
N ALA A 162 -11.75 -18.71 -5.83
CA ALA A 162 -13.03 -18.50 -6.52
C ALA A 162 -13.28 -17.00 -6.75
N PRO A 163 -13.92 -16.58 -7.87
CA PRO A 163 -14.09 -15.16 -8.22
C PRO A 163 -14.59 -14.26 -7.08
N LYS A 164 -15.60 -14.72 -6.32
CA LYS A 164 -16.18 -14.00 -5.18
C LYS A 164 -15.23 -13.75 -4.00
N TYR A 165 -14.11 -14.48 -3.91
CA TYR A 165 -13.14 -14.36 -2.82
C TYR A 165 -11.80 -13.76 -3.25
N ARG A 166 -11.64 -13.40 -4.53
CA ARG A 166 -10.35 -12.89 -5.03
C ARG A 166 -9.92 -11.62 -4.35
N VAL A 167 -10.86 -10.70 -4.13
CA VAL A 167 -10.58 -9.44 -3.42
C VAL A 167 -10.28 -9.70 -1.94
N LEU A 168 -10.93 -10.68 -1.29
CA LEU A 168 -10.59 -11.05 0.09
C LEU A 168 -9.16 -11.61 0.19
N TYR A 169 -8.79 -12.50 -0.74
CA TYR A 169 -7.44 -13.05 -0.82
C TYR A 169 -6.39 -11.95 -1.07
N ASP A 170 -6.65 -11.11 -2.07
CA ASP A 170 -5.84 -9.96 -2.45
C ASP A 170 -5.54 -9.08 -1.24
N ASN A 171 -6.60 -8.60 -0.57
CA ASN A 171 -6.51 -7.79 0.65
C ASN A 171 -5.71 -8.47 1.78
N THR A 172 -5.81 -9.79 1.93
CA THR A 172 -5.02 -10.51 2.95
C THR A 172 -3.53 -10.43 2.67
N VAL A 173 -3.12 -10.53 1.40
CA VAL A 173 -1.73 -10.31 0.97
C VAL A 173 -1.38 -8.83 1.08
N SER A 174 -2.31 -7.93 0.73
CA SER A 174 -2.13 -6.48 0.80
C SER A 174 -1.77 -5.99 2.19
N LEU A 175 -2.17 -6.65 3.28
CA LEU A 175 -1.82 -6.18 4.62
C LEU A 175 -0.32 -5.93 4.80
N GLY A 176 0.55 -6.84 4.32
CA GLY A 176 2.00 -6.63 4.37
C GLY A 176 2.46 -5.52 3.42
N TYR A 177 1.80 -5.39 2.27
CA TYR A 177 2.06 -4.34 1.30
C TYR A 177 1.59 -2.96 1.79
N ASP A 178 0.53 -2.88 2.58
CA ASP A 178 -0.03 -1.66 3.17
C ASP A 178 0.90 -1.11 4.26
N VAL A 179 1.53 -1.99 5.05
CA VAL A 179 2.62 -1.61 5.97
C VAL A 179 3.76 -0.94 5.17
N PHE A 180 4.22 -1.60 4.10
CA PHE A 180 5.29 -1.06 3.26
C PHE A 180 4.88 0.25 2.55
N THR A 181 3.66 0.33 2.06
CA THR A 181 3.12 1.50 1.37
C THR A 181 3.00 2.68 2.31
N SER A 182 2.48 2.46 3.53
CA SER A 182 2.47 3.47 4.59
C SER A 182 3.88 3.98 4.87
N ARG A 183 4.85 3.07 5.04
CA ARG A 183 6.25 3.43 5.25
C ARG A 183 6.81 4.29 4.13
N VAL A 184 6.60 3.90 2.87
CA VAL A 184 7.10 4.64 1.70
C VAL A 184 6.42 6.01 1.60
N LYS A 185 5.09 6.08 1.78
CA LYS A 185 4.32 7.33 1.73
C LYS A 185 4.77 8.32 2.80
N TYR A 186 5.05 7.86 4.01
CA TYR A 186 5.41 8.74 5.13
C TYR A 186 6.91 8.82 5.41
N ALA A 187 7.74 8.12 4.63
CA ALA A 187 9.18 8.30 4.68
C ALA A 187 9.55 9.75 4.37
N LYS A 188 10.41 10.33 5.22
CA LYS A 188 11.02 11.64 4.97
C LYS A 188 11.83 11.59 3.67
N LYS A 189 11.70 12.63 2.84
CA LYS A 189 12.49 12.79 1.62
C LYS A 189 13.97 12.69 2.01
N ARG A 190 14.73 11.80 1.36
CA ARG A 190 16.18 11.73 1.61
C ARG A 190 16.78 13.05 1.18
N ASP A 191 17.50 13.71 2.07
CA ASP A 191 18.33 14.83 1.66
C ASP A 191 19.26 14.35 0.52
N PRO A 192 19.45 15.15 -0.53
CA PRO A 192 20.40 14.80 -1.57
C PRO A 192 21.78 14.53 -0.93
N PRO A 193 22.51 13.48 -1.36
CA PRO A 193 23.85 13.25 -0.85
C PRO A 193 24.69 14.49 -1.18
N ASN A 194 25.17 15.17 -0.14
CA ASN A 194 25.93 16.41 -0.15
C ASN A 194 25.16 17.72 -0.43
N LYS A 195 24.44 18.20 0.58
CA LYS A 195 24.68 19.58 1.02
C LYS A 195 25.21 19.53 2.44
N VAL A 196 26.52 19.70 2.60
CA VAL A 196 27.07 20.08 3.91
C VAL A 196 26.29 21.33 4.30
N SER A 197 25.48 21.23 5.37
CA SER A 197 24.76 22.38 5.93
C SER A 197 25.73 23.55 6.01
N SER A 198 25.32 24.75 5.57
CA SER A 198 26.18 25.95 5.59
C SER A 198 26.81 26.16 6.98
N ALA A 199 26.11 25.76 8.04
CA ALA A 199 26.62 25.75 9.41
C ALA A 199 27.80 24.77 9.59
N ARG A 200 27.68 23.54 9.07
CA ARG A 200 28.75 22.53 9.12
C ARG A 200 29.95 22.90 8.23
N ALA A 201 29.71 23.60 7.11
CA ALA A 201 30.77 24.13 6.27
C ALA A 201 31.52 25.29 6.96
N LEU A 202 30.79 26.17 7.66
CA LEU A 202 31.37 27.23 8.48
C LEU A 202 32.14 26.68 9.68
N ASP A 203 31.64 25.63 10.33
CA ASP A 203 32.37 24.96 11.42
C ASP A 203 33.69 24.36 10.93
N ILE A 204 33.68 23.66 9.79
CA ILE A 204 34.90 23.11 9.18
C ILE A 204 35.87 24.24 8.80
N TYR A 205 35.36 25.33 8.22
CA TYR A 205 36.19 26.50 7.87
C TYR A 205 36.80 27.17 9.11
N ASN A 206 36.02 27.32 10.18
CA ASN A 206 36.47 27.95 11.42
C ASN A 206 37.51 27.08 12.15
N VAL A 207 37.35 25.74 12.11
CA VAL A 207 38.34 24.79 12.61
C VAL A 207 39.62 24.84 11.76
N TYR A 208 39.51 24.91 10.44
CA TYR A 208 40.67 25.03 9.56
C TYR A 208 41.44 26.35 9.80
N LYS A 209 40.69 27.44 9.99
CA LYS A 209 41.24 28.77 10.28
C LYS A 209 41.90 28.84 11.66
N SER A 210 41.36 28.16 12.67
CA SER A 210 41.96 28.14 14.02
C SER A 210 43.23 27.32 14.12
N GLN A 211 43.45 26.37 13.19
CA GLN A 211 44.64 25.52 13.14
C GLN A 211 45.83 26.15 12.39
N ASN A 212 45.74 27.41 11.92
CA ASN A 212 46.82 28.12 11.21
C ASN A 212 47.46 27.31 10.05
N ILE A 213 46.67 26.47 9.38
CA ILE A 213 47.17 25.66 8.26
C ILE A 213 47.39 26.59 7.05
N PRO A 214 48.62 26.71 6.51
CA PRO A 214 48.89 27.57 5.37
C PRO A 214 48.12 27.09 4.14
N ARG A 215 47.55 28.03 3.38
CA ARG A 215 46.80 27.69 2.16
C ARG A 215 47.72 26.97 1.18
N PRO A 216 47.26 25.89 0.52
CA PRO A 216 48.00 25.31 -0.59
C PRO A 216 48.13 26.34 -1.71
N SER A 217 49.35 26.50 -2.21
CA SER A 217 49.68 27.35 -3.34
C SER A 217 48.87 26.92 -4.58
N PRO A 218 48.30 27.85 -5.35
CA PRO A 218 47.64 27.49 -6.60
C PRO A 218 48.68 26.96 -7.60
N THR A 219 48.47 25.74 -8.09
CA THR A 219 49.10 25.17 -9.29
C THR A 219 48.20 25.33 -10.49
#